data_AF-A0A922IW80-F1
#
_entry.id   AF-A0A922IW80-F1
#
_cell.length_a   1.000
_cell.length_b   1.000
_cell.length_c   1.000
_cell.angle_alpha   90.00
_cell.angle_beta   90.00
_cell.angle_gamma   90.00
#
_symmetry.space_group_name_H-M   'P 1'
#
loop_
_entity.id
_entity.type
_entity.pdbx_description
1 polymer ?
#
loop_
_entity_poly.entity_id
_entity_poly.type
_entity_poly.pdbx_seq_one_letter_code
_entity_poly.pdbx_strand_id
1 'polypeptide(L)'
;MAPSESSSVVNDFVMESPTCWCGLKTPLKTSHTKKNPGRRFFACPNYNTGDARCEFFVWLDILTLLEENFRVRENKASCCWEDILQRDYDVRKREEKVRDAVKNLKKQKQKLLMMYWVLTFVVIFAWFG
;
A
#
# COMPACT_ATOMS: atom_id res chain seq x y z
N MET A 1 -34.92 1.97 -8.10
CA MET A 1 -34.80 0.99 -7.01
C MET A 1 -34.52 -0.35 -7.65
N ALA A 2 -33.26 -0.74 -7.73
CA ALA A 2 -32.85 -2.05 -8.24
C ALA A 2 -32.67 -3.01 -7.04
N PRO A 3 -32.96 -4.31 -7.17
CA PRO A 3 -32.94 -5.23 -6.05
C PRO A 3 -31.51 -5.58 -5.67
N SER A 4 -31.23 -5.50 -4.37
CA SER A 4 -30.01 -5.96 -3.73
C SER A 4 -29.94 -7.49 -3.76
N GLU A 5 -29.10 -8.05 -4.63
CA GLU A 5 -28.67 -9.44 -4.53
C GLU A 5 -27.70 -9.57 -3.35
N SER A 6 -28.20 -10.10 -2.23
CA SER A 6 -27.36 -10.64 -1.17
C SER A 6 -26.74 -11.95 -1.66
N SER A 7 -25.61 -11.86 -2.35
CA SER A 7 -24.77 -13.03 -2.58
C SER A 7 -24.08 -13.38 -1.26
N SER A 8 -24.57 -14.45 -0.63
CA SER A 8 -23.86 -15.16 0.42
C SER A 8 -22.54 -15.66 -0.15
N VAL A 9 -21.46 -14.91 0.10
CA VAL A 9 -20.11 -15.31 -0.23
C VAL A 9 -19.78 -16.53 0.63
N VAL A 10 -20.11 -17.71 0.11
CA VAL A 10 -19.40 -18.93 0.48
C VAL A 10 -17.98 -18.64 0.05
N ASN A 11 -17.13 -18.34 1.03
CA ASN A 11 -15.70 -18.18 0.83
C ASN A 11 -15.16 -19.58 0.52
N ASP A 12 -15.44 -20.08 -0.68
CA ASP A 12 -14.74 -21.22 -1.23
C ASP A 12 -13.31 -20.71 -1.41
N PHE A 13 -12.46 -21.02 -0.43
CA PHE A 13 -11.06 -20.66 -0.46
C PHE A 13 -10.45 -21.52 -1.56
N VAL A 14 -10.59 -21.07 -2.82
CA VAL A 14 -9.97 -21.69 -3.98
C VAL A 14 -8.49 -21.36 -3.89
N MET A 15 -7.81 -22.05 -2.98
CA MET A 15 -6.36 -22.05 -2.97
C MET A 15 -5.91 -22.72 -4.25
N GLU A 16 -5.25 -21.95 -5.10
CA GLU A 16 -4.75 -22.49 -6.36
C GLU A 16 -3.74 -23.60 -6.06
N SER A 17 -3.96 -24.78 -6.66
CA SER A 17 -3.06 -25.91 -6.47
C SER A 17 -1.66 -25.56 -7.00
N PRO A 18 -0.61 -25.76 -6.18
CA PRO A 18 0.75 -25.46 -6.61
C PRO A 18 1.19 -26.45 -7.68
N THR A 19 2.11 -26.01 -8.53
CA THR A 19 2.70 -26.84 -9.58
C THR A 19 3.97 -27.50 -9.03
N CYS A 20 4.15 -28.80 -9.23
CA CYS A 20 5.38 -29.48 -8.83
C CYS A 20 6.54 -29.16 -9.80
N TRP A 21 7.76 -29.61 -9.48
CA TRP A 21 8.93 -29.40 -10.34
C TRP A 21 8.87 -30.14 -11.69
N CYS A 22 7.91 -31.05 -11.87
CA CYS A 22 7.61 -31.66 -13.17
C CYS A 22 6.70 -30.78 -14.06
N GLY A 23 6.26 -29.61 -13.57
CA GLY A 23 5.30 -28.75 -14.28
C GLY A 23 3.83 -29.20 -14.16
N LEU A 24 3.53 -30.20 -13.32
CA LEU A 24 2.19 -30.76 -13.15
C LEU A 24 1.47 -30.13 -11.95
N LYS A 25 0.18 -29.85 -12.09
CA LYS A 25 -0.67 -29.43 -10.96
C LYS A 25 -0.73 -30.54 -9.92
N THR A 26 -0.57 -30.16 -8.65
CA THR A 26 -0.48 -31.13 -7.56
C THR A 26 -1.87 -31.41 -6.97
N PRO A 27 -2.28 -32.69 -6.83
CA PRO A 27 -3.53 -33.02 -6.17
C PRO A 27 -3.45 -32.77 -4.66
N LEU A 28 -4.57 -32.36 -4.07
CA LEU A 28 -4.71 -32.23 -2.63
C LEU A 28 -5.01 -33.59 -2.01
N LYS A 29 -4.11 -34.08 -1.16
CA LYS A 29 -4.18 -35.37 -0.49
C LYS A 29 -4.34 -35.18 1.02
N THR A 30 -4.83 -36.22 1.69
CA THR A 30 -4.95 -36.29 3.15
C THR A 30 -3.95 -37.30 3.70
N SER A 31 -3.21 -36.92 4.75
CA SER A 31 -2.27 -37.82 5.41
C SER A 31 -3.02 -38.81 6.30
N HIS A 32 -2.73 -40.09 6.11
CA HIS A 32 -3.22 -41.20 6.95
C HIS A 32 -2.11 -41.76 7.86
N THR A 33 -1.00 -41.04 7.98
CA THR A 33 0.11 -41.45 8.85
C THR A 33 -0.26 -41.26 10.32
N LYS A 34 0.24 -42.14 11.22
CA LYS A 34 0.04 -42.01 12.67
C LYS A 34 0.52 -40.66 13.23
N LYS A 35 1.55 -40.06 12.61
CA LYS A 35 2.16 -38.79 13.04
C LYS A 35 1.34 -37.56 12.62
N ASN A 36 0.70 -37.60 11.45
CA ASN A 36 -0.05 -36.47 10.91
C ASN A 36 -1.43 -36.93 10.40
N PRO A 37 -2.30 -37.50 11.25
CA PRO A 37 -3.60 -37.99 10.80
C PRO A 37 -4.49 -36.83 10.34
N GLY A 38 -5.15 -36.98 9.19
CA GLY A 38 -6.11 -36.01 8.65
C GLY A 38 -5.52 -34.72 8.08
N ARG A 39 -4.22 -34.47 8.24
CA ARG A 39 -3.58 -33.24 7.74
C ARG A 39 -3.49 -33.26 6.22
N ARG A 40 -3.89 -32.18 5.55
CA ARG A 40 -3.95 -32.07 4.08
C ARG A 40 -2.65 -31.53 3.50
N PHE A 41 -2.22 -32.07 2.36
CA PHE A 41 -0.98 -31.67 1.68
C PHE A 41 -1.11 -31.77 0.17
N PHE A 42 -0.29 -31.00 -0.52
CA PHE A 42 -0.05 -31.12 -1.96
C PHE A 42 1.23 -31.89 -2.20
N ALA A 43 1.22 -32.81 -3.17
CA ALA A 43 2.40 -33.56 -3.56
C ALA A 43 2.38 -33.85 -5.07
N CYS A 44 3.55 -34.19 -5.62
CA CYS A 44 3.65 -34.61 -7.02
C CYS A 44 2.61 -35.70 -7.37
N PRO A 45 1.93 -35.62 -8.53
CA PRO A 45 1.08 -36.71 -9.00
C PRO A 45 1.82 -38.05 -9.10
N ASN A 46 3.09 -38.01 -9.51
CA ASN A 46 3.95 -39.18 -9.68
C ASN A 46 4.60 -39.65 -8.36
N TYR A 47 4.07 -39.20 -7.21
CA TYR A 47 4.54 -39.64 -5.90
C TYR A 47 4.18 -41.13 -5.71
N ASN A 48 5.20 -41.97 -5.55
CA ASN A 48 5.14 -43.44 -5.40
C ASN A 48 4.80 -44.26 -6.67
N THR A 49 4.93 -43.71 -7.88
CA THR A 49 4.63 -44.45 -9.14
C THR A 49 5.83 -45.12 -9.81
N GLY A 50 7.07 -44.91 -9.32
CA GLY A 50 8.28 -45.52 -9.87
C GLY A 50 8.95 -44.78 -11.03
N ASP A 51 8.27 -43.79 -11.62
CA ASP A 51 8.82 -42.87 -12.63
C ASP A 51 9.79 -41.83 -12.03
N ALA A 52 10.40 -41.00 -12.88
CA ALA A 52 11.20 -39.84 -12.48
C ALA A 52 10.39 -38.92 -11.53
N ARG A 53 10.57 -39.15 -10.23
CA ARG A 53 9.86 -38.49 -9.15
C ARG A 53 10.53 -37.16 -8.82
N CYS A 54 9.77 -36.07 -8.83
CA CYS A 54 10.16 -34.90 -8.07
C CYS A 54 9.66 -35.03 -6.63
N GLU A 55 10.44 -34.55 -5.66
CA GLU A 55 10.14 -34.66 -4.23
C GLU A 55 9.25 -33.51 -3.72
N PHE A 56 8.45 -32.91 -4.61
CA PHE A 56 7.56 -31.82 -4.25
C PHE A 56 6.51 -32.27 -3.23
N PHE A 57 6.48 -31.58 -2.10
CA PHE A 57 5.56 -31.79 -0.99
C PHE A 57 5.37 -30.48 -0.21
N VAL A 58 4.13 -30.08 0.05
CA VAL A 58 3.82 -28.93 0.92
C VAL A 58 2.52 -29.14 1.68
N TRP A 59 2.49 -28.74 2.96
CA TRP A 59 1.27 -28.81 3.76
C TRP A 59 0.32 -27.66 3.42
N LEU A 60 -0.99 -27.95 3.38
CA LEU A 60 -2.03 -26.98 3.04
C LEU A 60 -2.07 -25.80 4.03
N ASP A 61 -1.96 -26.09 5.32
CA ASP A 61 -1.99 -25.10 6.41
C ASP A 61 -0.79 -24.14 6.38
N ILE A 62 0.39 -24.62 5.96
CA ILE A 62 1.56 -23.77 5.74
C ILE A 62 1.30 -22.83 4.57
N LEU A 63 0.71 -23.34 3.48
CA LEU A 63 0.39 -22.51 2.31
C LEU A 63 -0.67 -21.45 2.64
N THR A 64 -1.69 -21.78 3.45
CA THR A 64 -2.69 -20.80 3.91
C THR A 64 -2.04 -19.71 4.75
N LEU A 65 -1.17 -20.09 5.69
CA LEU A 65 -0.47 -19.13 6.56
C LEU A 65 0.46 -18.23 5.77
N LEU A 66 1.15 -18.76 4.76
CA LEU A 66 2.00 -17.96 3.88
C LEU A 66 1.16 -16.93 3.12
N GLU A 67 0.08 -17.36 2.48
CA GLU A 67 -0.83 -16.50 1.72
C GLU A 67 -1.42 -15.38 2.59
N GLU A 68 -1.90 -15.72 3.80
CA GLU A 68 -2.38 -14.74 4.76
C GLU A 68 -1.29 -13.74 5.16
N ASN A 69 -0.07 -14.20 5.42
CA ASN A 69 1.05 -13.34 5.78
C ASN A 69 1.50 -12.44 4.63
N PHE A 70 1.43 -12.90 3.38
CA PHE A 70 1.66 -12.06 2.21
C PHE A 70 0.58 -10.99 2.10
N ARG A 71 -0.69 -11.38 2.14
CA ARG A 71 -1.82 -10.44 2.09
C ARG A 71 -1.78 -9.40 3.20
N VAL A 72 -1.44 -9.78 4.43
CA VAL A 72 -1.31 -8.84 5.56
C VAL A 72 -0.17 -7.85 5.31
N ARG A 73 0.98 -8.31 4.79
CA ARG A 73 2.11 -7.43 4.46
C ARG A 73 1.78 -6.49 3.32
N GLU A 74 1.11 -6.98 2.28
CA GLU A 74 0.66 -6.16 1.15
C GLU A 74 -0.34 -5.10 1.58
N ASN A 75 -1.37 -5.47 2.35
CA ASN A 75 -2.35 -4.53 2.89
C ASN A 75 -1.66 -3.46 3.75
N LYS A 76 -0.71 -3.86 4.60
CA LYS A 76 0.07 -2.91 5.41
C LYS A 76 0.90 -1.97 4.53
N ALA A 77 1.51 -2.47 3.47
CA ALA A 77 2.24 -1.66 2.52
C ALA A 77 1.30 -0.66 1.80
N SER A 78 0.11 -1.11 1.38
CA SER A 78 -0.91 -0.26 0.75
C SER A 78 -1.32 0.89 1.67
N CYS A 79 -1.68 0.60 2.93
CA CYS A 79 -2.02 1.64 3.89
C CYS A 79 -0.85 2.62 4.13
N CYS A 80 0.39 2.13 4.20
CA CYS A 80 1.57 2.97 4.34
C CYS A 80 1.74 3.93 3.15
N TRP A 81 1.49 3.45 1.92
CA TRP A 81 1.51 4.29 0.72
C TRP A 81 0.44 5.39 0.77
N GLU A 82 -0.78 5.07 1.18
CA GLU A 82 -1.86 6.04 1.36
C GLU A 82 -1.49 7.12 2.38
N ASP A 83 -0.91 6.73 3.52
CA ASP A 83 -0.43 7.66 4.55
C ASP A 83 0.67 8.60 4.02
N ILE A 84 1.60 8.08 3.21
CA ILE A 84 2.67 8.87 2.59
C ILE A 84 2.07 9.90 1.62
N LEU A 85 1.13 9.49 0.77
CA LEU A 85 0.46 10.39 -0.18
C LEU A 85 -0.32 11.50 0.53
N GLN A 86 -1.01 11.16 1.62
CA GLN A 86 -1.74 12.14 2.41
C GLN A 86 -0.80 13.18 3.04
N ARG A 87 0.33 12.73 3.60
CA ARG A 87 1.34 13.64 4.17
C ARG A 87 1.94 14.56 3.12
N ASP A 88 2.27 14.02 1.95
CA ASP A 88 2.83 14.77 0.83
C ASP A 88 1.83 15.84 0.32
N TYR A 89 0.55 15.50 0.23
CA TYR A 89 -0.52 16.47 -0.03
C TYR A 89 -0.58 17.59 1.04
N ASP A 90 -0.54 17.22 2.32
CA ASP A 90 -0.58 18.19 3.42
C ASP A 90 0.63 19.13 3.44
N VAL A 91 1.83 18.61 3.14
CA VAL A 91 3.05 19.41 3.02
C VAL A 91 2.91 20.42 1.88
N ARG A 92 2.51 20.00 0.68
CA ARG A 92 2.27 20.92 -0.46
C ARG A 92 1.29 22.04 -0.10
N LYS A 93 0.18 21.69 0.55
CA LYS A 93 -0.82 22.67 0.98
C LYS A 93 -0.27 23.68 1.99
N ARG A 94 0.61 23.23 2.90
CA ARG A 94 1.31 24.13 3.84
C ARG A 94 2.31 25.03 3.10
N GLU A 95 3.05 24.51 2.14
CA GLU A 95 3.99 25.28 1.32
C GLU A 95 3.29 26.39 0.53
N GLU A 96 2.13 26.12 -0.04
CA GLU A 96 1.31 27.14 -0.74
C GLU A 96 0.90 28.27 0.22
N LYS A 97 0.39 27.92 1.41
CA LYS A 97 0.02 28.92 2.42
C LYS A 97 1.22 29.77 2.85
N VAL A 98 2.39 29.14 3.07
CA VAL A 98 3.63 29.85 3.40
C VAL A 98 4.03 30.78 2.24
N ARG A 99 3.96 30.29 1.00
CA ARG A 99 4.27 31.09 -0.21
C ARG A 99 3.39 32.33 -0.30
N ASP A 100 2.09 32.20 -0.04
CA ASP A 100 1.16 33.33 -0.08
C ASP A 100 1.36 34.30 1.10
N ALA A 101 1.64 33.79 2.31
CA ALA A 101 2.02 34.63 3.44
C ALA A 101 3.30 35.44 3.15
N VAL A 102 4.31 34.81 2.53
CA VAL A 102 5.56 35.50 2.12
C VAL A 102 5.29 36.58 1.08
N LYS A 103 4.45 36.32 0.06
CA LYS A 103 4.04 37.35 -0.91
C LYS A 103 3.35 38.52 -0.23
N ASN A 104 2.45 38.25 0.71
CA ASN A 104 1.74 39.27 1.47
C ASN A 104 2.70 40.11 2.32
N LEU A 105 3.63 39.47 3.05
CA LEU A 105 4.67 40.17 3.82
C LEU A 105 5.56 41.03 2.93
N LYS A 106 5.96 40.53 1.74
CA LYS A 106 6.73 41.30 0.76
C LYS A 106 5.96 42.53 0.29
N LYS A 107 4.66 42.40 0.01
CA LYS A 107 3.78 43.51 -0.39
C LYS A 107 3.64 44.54 0.74
N GLN A 108 3.45 44.11 1.98
CA GLN A 108 3.39 45.02 3.14
C GLN A 108 4.72 45.75 3.34
N LYS A 109 5.86 45.04 3.25
CA LYS A 109 7.19 45.66 3.30
C LYS A 109 7.38 46.69 2.18
N GLN A 110 6.97 46.37 0.95
CA GLN A 110 7.03 47.30 -0.18
C GLN A 110 6.18 48.55 0.06
N LYS A 111 4.94 48.40 0.58
CA LYS A 111 4.10 49.54 0.95
C LYS A 111 4.74 50.41 2.02
N LEU A 112 5.32 49.80 3.06
CA LEU A 112 6.01 50.52 4.14
C LEU A 112 7.22 51.28 3.62
N LEU A 113 8.02 50.65 2.74
CA LEU A 113 9.14 51.31 2.07
C LEU A 113 8.66 52.50 1.24
N MET A 114 7.62 52.33 0.41
CA MET A 114 7.05 53.43 -0.39
C MET A 114 6.56 54.59 0.49
N MET A 115 5.86 54.28 1.59
CA MET A 115 5.39 55.29 2.55
C MET A 115 6.55 56.05 3.19
N TYR A 116 7.60 55.34 3.61
CA TYR A 116 8.82 55.95 4.16
C TYR A 116 9.48 56.90 3.15
N TRP A 117 9.66 56.48 1.89
CA TRP A 117 10.23 57.31 0.83
C TRP A 117 9.42 58.61 0.61
N VAL A 118 8.09 58.55 0.58
CA VAL A 118 7.23 59.73 0.43
C VAL A 118 7.39 60.70 1.60
N LEU A 119 7.40 60.19 2.83
CA LEU A 119 7.60 61.02 4.03
C LEU A 119 8.98 61.69 4.02
N THR A 120 10.04 60.94 3.69
CA THR A 120 11.39 61.51 3.59
C THR A 120 11.47 62.60 2.52
N PHE A 121 10.80 62.41 1.38
CA PHE A 121 10.74 63.42 0.32
C PHE A 121 10.05 64.70 0.82
N VAL A 122 8.86 64.60 1.42
CA VAL A 122 8.13 65.76 1.95
C VAL A 122 8.95 66.57 2.96
N VAL A 123 9.64 65.89 3.89
CA VAL A 123 10.48 66.55 4.90
C VAL A 123 11.65 67.30 4.27
N ILE A 124 12.33 66.70 3.28
CA ILE A 124 13.43 67.34 2.56
C ILE A 124 12.92 68.62 1.87
N PHE A 125 11.85 68.54 1.10
CA PHE A 125 11.32 69.70 0.38
C PHE A 125 10.82 70.83 1.31
N ALA A 126 10.29 70.50 2.49
CA ALA A 126 9.87 71.50 3.48
C ALA A 126 11.03 72.22 4.18
N TRP A 127 12.23 71.63 4.21
CA TRP A 127 13.43 72.27 4.78
C TRP A 127 14.20 73.13 3.78
N PHE A 128 14.08 72.84 2.49
CA PHE A 128 14.80 73.52 1.42
C PHE A 128 14.00 74.60 0.68
N GLY A 129 12.69 74.73 0.91
CA GLY A 129 11.82 75.74 0.31
C GLY A 129 11.24 76.69 1.34
#